data_AF-A0A2V7NR48-F1
#
_entry.id   AF-A0A2V7NR48-F1
#
_cell.length_a   1.000
_cell.length_b   1.000
_cell.length_c   1.000
_cell.angle_alpha   90.00
_cell.angle_beta   90.00
_cell.angle_gamma   90.00
#
_symmetry.space_group_name_H-M   'P 1'
#
loop_
_entity.id
_entity.type
_entity.pdbx_description
1 polymer ?
#
loop_
_entity_poly.entity_id
_entity_poly.type
_entity_poly.pdbx_seq_one_letter_code
_entity_poly.pdbx_strand_id
1 'polypeptide(L)'
;MSAPPNGTAQVTWADVNRDVIRTIGMPGNTYFAWMCLVGLILAAGVSAWAWQIWVGMGAAGKRTPQMWAMYITTFVFWIGIGHAGTLISAILYLFRAKWRTSIYRGAEAMTVFAVMTAGLFPVIHAGRMWFAYWLLPYPNQRFLWPNFKSPLVWDVFAI
;
A
#
# COMPACT_ATOMS: atom_id res chain seq x y z
N MET A 1 -40.04 11.52 -32.60
CA MET A 1 -38.97 11.03 -31.72
C MET A 1 -37.67 11.65 -32.22
N SER A 2 -37.24 12.73 -31.58
CA SER A 2 -36.10 13.55 -32.00
C SER A 2 -34.78 12.85 -31.66
N ALA A 3 -33.87 12.79 -32.64
CA ALA A 3 -32.52 12.29 -32.45
C ALA A 3 -31.76 13.15 -31.42
N PRO A 4 -30.93 12.56 -30.55
CA PRO A 4 -30.09 13.31 -29.63
C PRO A 4 -29.03 14.11 -30.41
N PRO A 5 -28.77 15.38 -30.05
CA PRO A 5 -27.80 16.22 -30.74
C PRO A 5 -26.36 15.94 -30.27
N ASN A 6 -25.43 15.98 -31.23
CA ASN A 6 -23.97 16.11 -31.09
C ASN A 6 -23.16 14.93 -30.49
N GLY A 7 -22.56 14.14 -31.38
CA GLY A 7 -21.09 14.18 -31.51
C GLY A 7 -20.22 13.19 -30.71
N THR A 8 -20.77 12.19 -30.04
CA THR A 8 -19.95 11.07 -29.52
C THR A 8 -20.49 9.75 -30.07
N ALA A 9 -19.67 9.02 -30.82
CA ALA A 9 -20.01 7.67 -31.24
C ALA A 9 -20.34 6.83 -29.99
N GLN A 10 -21.44 6.07 -30.01
CA GLN A 10 -21.75 5.19 -28.88
C GLN A 10 -20.63 4.16 -28.71
N VAL A 11 -19.97 4.19 -27.55
CA VAL A 11 -18.85 3.31 -27.23
C VAL A 11 -19.36 1.87 -27.17
N THR A 12 -18.82 0.99 -28.01
CA THR A 12 -19.19 -0.42 -28.02
C THR A 12 -18.31 -1.24 -27.07
N TRP A 13 -18.77 -2.44 -26.68
CA TRP A 13 -17.95 -3.37 -25.89
C TRP A 13 -16.62 -3.74 -26.56
N ALA A 14 -16.60 -3.80 -27.89
CA ALA A 14 -15.40 -4.06 -28.66
C ALA A 14 -14.38 -2.92 -28.55
N ASP A 15 -14.85 -1.66 -28.46
CA ASP A 15 -13.98 -0.50 -28.28
C ASP A 15 -13.38 -0.48 -26.86
N VAL A 16 -14.20 -0.71 -25.83
CA VAL A 16 -13.71 -0.82 -24.43
C VAL A 16 -12.67 -1.92 -24.30
N ASN A 17 -12.92 -3.10 -24.87
CA ASN A 17 -11.98 -4.20 -24.81
C ASN A 17 -10.65 -3.87 -25.51
N ARG A 18 -10.72 -3.23 -26.69
CA ARG A 18 -9.54 -2.81 -27.45
C ARG A 18 -8.70 -1.80 -26.67
N ASP A 19 -9.35 -0.82 -26.05
CA ASP A 19 -8.68 0.23 -25.28
C ASP A 19 -8.02 -0.32 -24.01
N VAL A 20 -8.68 -1.24 -23.30
CA VAL A 20 -8.10 -1.89 -22.12
C VAL A 20 -6.93 -2.78 -22.51
N ILE A 21 -7.06 -3.61 -23.56
CA ILE A 21 -5.99 -4.50 -24.01
C ILE A 21 -4.77 -3.69 -24.48
N ARG A 22 -4.99 -2.52 -25.09
CA ARG A 22 -3.91 -1.63 -25.52
C ARG A 22 -2.99 -1.20 -24.36
N THR A 23 -3.49 -1.16 -23.13
CA THR A 23 -2.66 -0.83 -21.94
C THR A 23 -1.64 -1.92 -21.58
N ILE A 24 -1.81 -3.15 -22.09
CA ILE A 24 -0.91 -4.30 -21.87
C ILE A 24 0.18 -4.38 -22.95
N GLY A 25 0.07 -3.58 -24.02
CA GLY A 25 1.04 -3.55 -25.10
C GLY A 25 2.46 -3.17 -24.66
N MET A 26 3.44 -3.33 -25.56
CA MET A 26 4.84 -3.00 -25.26
C MET A 26 4.98 -1.55 -24.79
N PRO A 27 5.54 -1.32 -23.59
CA PRO A 27 5.69 0.02 -23.05
C PRO A 27 6.78 0.79 -23.80
N GLY A 28 6.59 2.11 -23.96
CA GLY A 28 7.58 2.99 -24.57
C GLY A 28 8.76 3.30 -23.63
N ASN A 29 9.81 3.91 -24.16
CA ASN A 29 11.03 4.22 -23.39
C ASN A 29 10.78 5.11 -22.15
N THR A 30 9.73 5.94 -22.17
CA THR A 30 9.34 6.78 -21.03
C THR A 30 8.90 5.97 -19.81
N TYR A 31 8.21 4.85 -20.03
CA TYR A 31 7.82 3.93 -18.95
C TYR A 31 9.06 3.34 -18.27
N PHE A 32 10.05 2.90 -19.06
CA PHE A 32 11.30 2.38 -18.51
C PHE A 32 12.10 3.46 -17.77
N ALA A 33 12.09 4.71 -18.26
CA ALA A 33 12.71 5.82 -17.54
C ALA A 33 12.08 6.05 -16.14
N TRP A 34 10.75 6.03 -16.05
CA TRP A 34 10.04 6.10 -14.77
C TRP A 34 10.31 4.89 -13.88
N MET A 35 10.34 3.69 -14.45
CA MET A 35 10.66 2.46 -13.72
C MET A 35 12.07 2.54 -13.12
N CYS A 36 13.05 3.00 -13.89
CA CYS A 36 14.42 3.19 -13.41
C CYS A 36 14.47 4.23 -12.29
N LEU A 37 13.78 5.36 -12.43
CA LEU A 37 13.73 6.38 -11.39
C LEU A 37 13.13 5.85 -10.07
N VAL A 38 11.98 5.17 -10.14
CA VAL A 38 11.35 4.57 -8.96
C VAL A 38 12.25 3.47 -8.36
N GLY A 39 12.90 2.67 -9.21
CA GLY A 39 13.86 1.65 -8.79
C GLY A 39 15.07 2.23 -8.06
N LEU A 40 15.61 3.37 -8.52
CA LEU A 40 16.69 4.08 -7.85
C LEU A 40 16.27 4.65 -6.50
N ILE A 41 15.07 5.23 -6.40
CA ILE A 41 14.52 5.73 -5.12
C ILE A 41 14.33 4.57 -4.14
N LEU A 42 13.79 3.44 -4.60
CA LEU A 42 13.63 2.24 -3.78
C LEU A 42 14.99 1.71 -3.31
N ALA A 43 15.98 1.61 -4.21
CA ALA A 43 17.32 1.16 -3.87
C ALA A 43 18.00 2.07 -2.84
N ALA A 44 17.82 3.39 -2.95
CA ALA A 44 18.29 4.35 -1.95
C ALA A 44 17.60 4.13 -0.59
N GLY A 45 16.27 3.90 -0.58
CA GLY A 45 15.51 3.58 0.62
C GLY A 45 15.96 2.28 1.31
N VAL A 46 16.15 1.21 0.53
CA VAL A 46 16.67 -0.07 1.04
C VAL A 46 18.09 0.09 1.59
N SER A 47 18.94 0.87 0.92
CA SER A 47 20.32 1.14 1.37
C SER A 47 20.33 1.92 2.69
N ALA A 48 19.47 2.94 2.82
CA ALA A 48 19.32 3.70 4.05
C ALA A 48 18.79 2.83 5.21
N TRP A 49 17.83 1.96 4.92
CA TRP A 49 17.32 1.00 5.91
C TRP A 49 18.38 -0.02 6.35
N ALA A 50 19.15 -0.56 5.41
CA ALA A 50 20.28 -1.44 5.71
C ALA A 50 21.28 -0.73 6.63
N TRP A 51 21.71 0.49 6.26
CA TRP A 51 22.61 1.29 7.08
C TRP A 51 22.07 1.54 8.50
N GLN A 52 20.78 1.82 8.63
CA GLN A 52 20.13 1.97 9.94
C GLN A 52 20.18 0.69 10.78
N ILE A 53 20.06 -0.50 10.19
CA ILE A 53 20.17 -1.76 10.93
C ILE A 53 21.59 -1.91 11.52
N TRP A 54 22.62 -1.51 10.77
CA TRP A 54 24.02 -1.56 11.22
C TRP A 54 24.35 -0.55 12.31
N VAL A 55 23.89 0.71 12.16
CA VAL A 55 24.21 1.81 13.09
C VAL A 55 23.25 1.88 14.28
N GLY A 56 22.02 1.38 14.12
CA GLY A 56 20.95 1.40 15.10
C GLY A 56 19.91 2.50 14.86
N MET A 57 18.79 2.43 15.58
CA MET A 57 17.60 3.28 15.39
C MET A 57 17.82 4.77 15.66
N GLY A 58 18.95 5.17 16.25
CA GLY A 58 19.33 6.58 16.43
C GLY A 58 19.58 7.29 15.11
N ALA A 59 20.03 6.56 14.07
CA ALA A 59 20.23 7.07 12.72
C ALA A 59 18.95 7.66 12.09
N ALA A 60 17.77 7.20 12.55
CA ALA A 60 16.47 7.69 12.10
C ALA A 60 16.09 9.09 12.61
N GLY A 61 16.93 9.74 13.42
CA GLY A 61 16.62 11.04 14.02
C GLY A 61 15.54 10.97 15.12
N LYS A 62 15.25 9.78 15.65
CA LYS A 62 14.36 9.59 16.78
C LYS A 62 15.06 10.03 18.07
N ARG A 63 14.37 10.81 18.89
CA ARG A 63 14.89 11.33 20.16
C ARG A 63 13.85 11.18 21.24
N THR A 64 14.24 10.91 22.48
CA THR A 64 13.32 10.99 23.60
C THR A 64 12.85 12.45 23.76
N PRO A 65 11.54 12.75 23.85
CA PRO A 65 10.40 11.82 23.97
C PRO A 65 9.76 11.35 22.65
N GLN A 66 10.08 11.95 21.50
CA GLN A 66 9.55 11.60 20.17
C GLN A 66 10.22 10.34 19.56
N MET A 67 9.79 9.16 20.02
CA MET A 67 10.36 7.86 19.60
C MET A 67 9.68 7.22 18.38
N TRP A 68 8.63 7.84 17.82
CA TRP A 68 7.84 7.27 16.72
C TRP A 68 8.15 7.97 15.39
N ALA A 69 8.22 9.32 15.45
CA ALA A 69 8.66 10.20 14.36
C ALA A 69 8.07 9.82 12.99
N MET A 70 8.87 9.91 11.92
CA MET A 70 8.41 9.68 10.55
C MET A 70 7.87 8.27 10.31
N TYR A 71 8.37 7.25 11.00
CA TYR A 71 7.97 5.87 10.72
C TYR A 71 6.50 5.61 10.93
N ILE A 72 5.96 6.00 12.08
CA ILE A 72 4.55 5.76 12.36
C ILE A 72 3.67 6.73 11.57
N THR A 73 4.13 7.96 11.34
CA THR A 73 3.43 8.89 10.44
C THR A 73 3.27 8.29 9.05
N THR A 74 4.34 7.73 8.48
CA THR A 74 4.31 7.10 7.15
C THR A 74 3.50 5.80 7.14
N PHE A 75 3.58 4.99 8.20
CA PHE A 75 2.72 3.80 8.38
C PHE A 75 1.23 4.16 8.32
N VAL A 76 0.78 5.09 9.18
CA VAL A 76 -0.62 5.50 9.25
C VAL A 76 -1.06 6.17 7.95
N PHE A 77 -0.18 6.94 7.31
CA PHE A 77 -0.44 7.54 6.00
C PHE A 77 -0.75 6.49 4.93
N TRP A 78 0.06 5.42 4.83
CA TRP A 78 -0.19 4.35 3.85
C TRP A 78 -1.45 3.54 4.16
N ILE A 79 -1.73 3.24 5.43
CA ILE A 79 -3.01 2.63 5.83
C ILE A 79 -4.19 3.53 5.43
N GLY A 80 -4.07 4.85 5.63
CA GLY A 80 -5.07 5.83 5.23
C GLY A 80 -5.35 5.81 3.71
N ILE A 81 -4.31 5.73 2.88
CA ILE A 81 -4.47 5.55 1.42
C ILE A 81 -5.21 4.25 1.10
N GLY A 82 -4.88 3.16 1.80
CA GLY A 82 -5.52 1.87 1.64
C GLY A 82 -7.04 1.90 1.88
N HIS A 83 -7.49 2.62 2.91
CA HIS A 83 -8.92 2.76 3.25
C HIS A 83 -9.73 3.48 2.17
N ALA A 84 -9.15 4.44 1.44
CA ALA A 84 -9.84 5.09 0.34
C ALA A 84 -10.20 4.10 -0.77
N GLY A 85 -9.29 3.16 -1.09
CA GLY A 85 -9.54 2.15 -2.12
C GLY A 85 -10.58 1.10 -1.72
N THR A 86 -10.61 0.67 -0.45
CA THR A 86 -11.66 -0.24 0.05
C THR A 86 -13.03 0.42 0.13
N LEU A 87 -13.09 1.73 0.43
CA LEU A 87 -14.32 2.51 0.35
C LEU A 87 -14.87 2.54 -1.09
N ILE A 88 -14.02 2.79 -2.08
CA ILE A 88 -14.43 2.85 -3.49
C ILE A 88 -14.90 1.48 -4.01
N SER A 89 -14.26 0.38 -3.59
CA SER A 89 -14.59 -0.97 -4.06
C SER A 89 -15.80 -1.57 -3.34
N ALA A 90 -15.86 -1.49 -2.01
CA ALA A 90 -16.90 -2.15 -1.19
C ALA A 90 -18.07 -1.22 -0.85
N ILE A 91 -17.81 -0.02 -0.33
CA ILE A 91 -18.87 0.86 0.17
C ILE A 91 -19.71 1.42 -1.00
N LEU A 92 -19.06 1.89 -2.08
CA LEU A 92 -19.81 2.36 -3.27
C LEU A 92 -20.59 1.23 -3.95
N TYR A 93 -20.15 -0.02 -3.81
CA TYR A 93 -20.93 -1.17 -4.26
C TYR A 93 -22.21 -1.33 -3.45
N LEU A 94 -22.14 -1.20 -2.13
CA LEU A 94 -23.31 -1.26 -1.24
C LEU A 94 -24.35 -0.18 -1.58
N PHE A 95 -23.89 1.04 -1.86
CA PHE A 95 -24.75 2.14 -2.32
C PHE A 95 -25.22 2.03 -3.78
N ARG A 96 -24.86 0.95 -4.49
CA ARG A 96 -25.18 0.71 -5.91
C ARG A 96 -24.76 1.88 -6.82
N ALA A 97 -23.67 2.57 -6.47
CA ALA A 97 -23.14 3.66 -7.26
C ALA A 97 -22.48 3.11 -8.55
N LYS A 98 -23.14 3.31 -9.70
CA LYS A 98 -22.72 2.75 -10.99
C LYS A 98 -21.41 3.32 -11.54
N TRP A 99 -21.08 4.56 -11.17
CA TRP A 99 -19.88 5.26 -11.67
C TRP A 99 -18.56 4.65 -11.20
N ARG A 100 -18.56 3.88 -10.09
CA ARG A 100 -17.34 3.22 -9.57
C ARG A 100 -16.70 2.24 -10.57
N THR A 101 -17.47 1.75 -11.54
CA THR A 101 -17.08 0.67 -12.46
C THR A 101 -15.83 1.01 -13.29
N SER A 102 -15.56 2.30 -13.55
CA SER A 102 -14.37 2.73 -14.28
C SER A 102 -13.09 2.76 -13.43
N ILE A 103 -13.21 2.86 -12.10
CA ILE A 103 -12.06 3.11 -11.21
C ILE A 103 -11.78 1.99 -10.20
N TYR A 104 -12.74 1.10 -9.93
CA TYR A 104 -12.63 0.14 -8.81
C TYR A 104 -11.39 -0.77 -8.89
N ARG A 105 -11.00 -1.22 -10.10
CA ARG A 105 -9.81 -2.07 -10.31
C ARG A 105 -8.52 -1.33 -9.95
N GLY A 106 -8.43 -0.06 -10.34
CA GLY A 106 -7.29 0.80 -10.00
C GLY A 106 -7.25 1.12 -8.50
N ALA A 107 -8.41 1.33 -7.89
CA ALA A 107 -8.52 1.57 -6.44
C ALA A 107 -8.15 0.33 -5.61
N GLU A 108 -8.49 -0.87 -6.06
CA GLU A 108 -8.12 -2.13 -5.41
C GLU A 108 -6.61 -2.40 -5.50
N ALA A 109 -6.00 -2.23 -6.68
CA ALA A 109 -4.54 -2.27 -6.84
C ALA A 109 -3.84 -1.20 -5.96
N MET A 110 -4.42 0.01 -5.96
CA MET A 110 -4.30 1.06 -4.94
C MET A 110 -4.01 0.53 -3.54
N THR A 111 -5.05 -0.09 -2.98
CA THR A 111 -5.07 -0.62 -1.63
C THR A 111 -4.01 -1.70 -1.41
N VAL A 112 -3.85 -2.66 -2.33
CA VAL A 112 -2.89 -3.75 -2.17
C VAL A 112 -1.46 -3.21 -2.01
N PHE A 113 -1.03 -2.31 -2.90
CA PHE A 113 0.31 -1.71 -2.80
C PHE A 113 0.47 -0.82 -1.56
N ALA A 114 -0.57 -0.09 -1.17
CA ALA A 114 -0.57 0.73 0.03
C ALA A 114 -0.41 -0.13 1.30
N VAL A 115 -1.15 -1.24 1.41
CA VAL A 115 -1.08 -2.17 2.55
C VAL A 115 0.26 -2.90 2.58
N MET A 116 0.76 -3.38 1.43
CA MET A 116 2.10 -3.99 1.34
C MET A 116 3.18 -3.02 1.82
N THR A 117 3.09 -1.74 1.45
CA THR A 117 4.04 -0.71 1.88
C THR A 117 3.88 -0.38 3.37
N ALA A 118 2.64 -0.26 3.86
CA ALA A 118 2.34 -0.03 5.26
C ALA A 118 2.88 -1.14 6.16
N GLY A 119 2.69 -2.41 5.77
CA GLY A 119 3.12 -3.58 6.55
C GLY A 119 4.65 -3.68 6.74
N LEU A 120 5.44 -2.99 5.91
CA LEU A 120 6.90 -2.92 6.10
C LEU A 120 7.29 -2.02 7.28
N PHE A 121 6.53 -0.96 7.56
CA PHE A 121 6.91 0.04 8.56
C PHE A 121 6.97 -0.47 10.01
N PRO A 122 6.05 -1.34 10.49
CA PRO A 122 6.18 -1.98 11.80
C PRO A 122 7.50 -2.75 11.96
N VAL A 123 7.97 -3.42 10.90
CA VAL A 123 9.21 -4.19 10.90
C VAL A 123 10.43 -3.25 10.84
N ILE A 124 10.41 -2.28 9.93
CA ILE A 124 11.49 -1.29 9.75
C ILE A 124 11.69 -0.43 11.00
N HIS A 125 10.60 -0.11 11.70
CA HIS A 125 10.63 0.71 12.91
C HIS A 125 11.16 -0.04 14.14
N ALA A 126 11.11 -1.38 14.13
CA ALA A 126 11.55 -2.20 15.25
C ALA A 126 13.09 -2.22 15.35
N GLY A 127 13.63 -1.80 16.50
CA GLY A 127 15.08 -1.81 16.71
C GLY A 127 15.72 -3.20 16.70
N ARG A 128 14.94 -4.27 16.90
CA ARG A 128 15.37 -5.67 16.79
C ARG A 128 14.41 -6.42 15.86
N MET A 129 14.39 -6.03 14.60
CA MET A 129 13.46 -6.55 13.59
C MET A 129 13.47 -8.08 13.46
N TRP A 130 14.60 -8.74 13.74
CA TRP A 130 14.72 -10.21 13.71
C TRP A 130 13.84 -10.92 14.73
N PHE A 131 13.31 -10.23 15.74
CA PHE A 131 12.31 -10.77 16.68
C PHE A 131 10.86 -10.44 16.30
N ALA A 132 10.58 -9.91 15.11
CA ALA A 132 9.21 -9.61 14.67
C ALA A 132 8.28 -10.82 14.75
N TYR A 133 8.81 -12.04 14.58
CA TYR A 133 8.04 -13.28 14.70
C TYR A 133 7.41 -13.50 16.09
N TRP A 134 7.90 -12.84 17.15
CA TRP A 134 7.30 -12.91 18.49
C TRP A 134 5.97 -12.16 18.60
N LEU A 135 5.59 -11.38 17.59
CA LEU A 135 4.29 -10.73 17.52
C LEU A 135 3.18 -11.72 17.12
N LEU A 136 3.54 -12.83 16.48
CA LEU A 136 2.59 -13.83 16.03
C LEU A 136 2.25 -14.83 17.16
N PRO A 137 0.98 -15.20 17.34
CA PRO A 137 0.56 -16.16 18.34
C PRO A 137 0.82 -17.59 17.84
N TYR A 138 2.01 -18.14 18.06
CA TYR A 138 2.31 -19.53 17.76
C TYR A 138 2.86 -20.28 18.98
N PRO A 139 2.56 -21.58 19.14
CA PRO A 139 3.11 -22.38 20.23
C PRO A 139 4.64 -22.42 20.15
N ASN A 140 5.31 -22.02 21.23
CA ASN A 140 6.76 -22.07 21.35
C ASN A 140 7.17 -22.91 22.56
N GLN A 141 8.42 -23.36 22.58
CA GLN A 141 9.00 -24.18 23.67
C GLN A 141 8.94 -23.49 25.06
N ARG A 142 8.72 -22.17 25.09
CA ARG A 142 8.69 -21.37 26.31
C ARG A 142 7.26 -21.10 26.81
N PHE A 143 6.23 -21.58 26.10
CA PHE A 143 4.81 -21.33 26.40
C PHE A 143 4.47 -19.84 26.57
N LEU A 144 5.19 -18.96 25.85
CA LEU A 144 4.99 -17.52 25.91
C LEU A 144 4.05 -17.05 24.79
N TRP A 145 3.21 -16.07 25.10
CA TRP A 145 2.23 -15.50 24.17
C TRP A 145 2.36 -13.97 24.08
N PRO A 146 1.95 -13.36 22.96
CA PRO A 146 1.81 -11.91 22.86
C PRO A 146 0.81 -11.35 23.89
N ASN A 147 1.01 -10.12 24.33
CA ASN A 147 0.03 -9.42 25.16
C ASN A 147 -1.11 -8.87 24.28
N PHE A 148 -2.24 -9.59 24.25
CA PHE A 148 -3.43 -9.21 23.48
C PHE A 148 -4.15 -7.95 23.96
N LYS A 149 -3.69 -7.27 25.03
CA LYS A 149 -4.21 -5.95 25.43
C LYS A 149 -3.51 -4.80 24.70
N SER A 150 -2.42 -5.08 23.98
CA SER A 150 -1.64 -4.07 23.27
C SER A 150 -2.29 -3.73 21.92
N PRO A 151 -2.59 -2.45 21.62
CA PRO A 151 -3.13 -2.06 20.31
C PRO A 151 -2.14 -2.35 19.18
N LEU A 152 -0.82 -2.31 19.45
CA LEU A 152 0.19 -2.69 18.47
C LEU A 152 0.13 -4.18 18.07
N VAL A 153 -0.38 -5.05 18.95
CA VAL A 153 -0.62 -6.45 18.61
C VAL A 153 -1.88 -6.57 17.76
N TRP A 154 -2.89 -5.72 17.98
CA TRP A 154 -4.10 -5.69 17.14
C TRP A 154 -3.78 -5.27 15.71
N ASP A 155 -2.87 -4.31 15.52
CA ASP A 155 -2.41 -3.91 14.19
C ASP A 155 -1.84 -5.09 13.39
N VAL A 156 -1.13 -6.03 14.03
CA VAL A 156 -0.58 -7.22 13.35
C VAL A 156 -1.66 -8.15 12.79
N PHE A 157 -2.86 -8.16 13.39
CA PHE A 157 -4.00 -8.95 12.89
C PHE A 157 -4.92 -8.16 11.96
N ALA A 158 -4.96 -6.84 12.11
CA ALA A 158 -5.83 -5.97 11.33
C ALA A 158 -5.29 -5.72 9.91
N ILE A 159 -3.97 -5.71 9.76
CA ILE A 159 -3.25 -5.60 8.48
C ILE A 159 -3.21 -6.97 7.81
#